data_AF-A0A1C3ESR5-F1
#
_entry.id   AF-A0A1C3ESR5-F1
#
_cell.length_a   1.000
_cell.length_b   1.000
_cell.length_c   1.000
_cell.angle_alpha   90.00
_cell.angle_beta   90.00
_cell.angle_gamma   90.00
#
_symmetry.space_group_name_H-M   'P 1'
#
loop_
_entity.id
_entity.type
_entity.pdbx_description
1 polymer ?
#
loop_
_entity_poly.entity_id
_entity_poly.type
_entity_poly.pdbx_seq_one_letter_code
_entity_poly.pdbx_strand_id
1 'polypeptide(L)'
;MPEQVNASLLQLYFRESGSAAFLDHDELPALNDSDMPDFFNWMASKRHFVESDVSGQTWIKTCSAGYITEVYFHPDGRLEELTLFSRLATSGRWLIQRGALEIFIEKDTNRYHSRVIANKTTNIHSAIEYKNDELHAYLKLAQVKPADSDN
;
A
#
# COMPACT_ATOMS: atom_id res chain seq x y z
N MET A 1 5.32 -4.38 19.15
CA MET A 1 4.90 -3.69 17.91
C MET A 1 5.76 -3.92 16.64
N PRO A 2 6.81 -4.76 16.58
CA PRO A 2 7.27 -5.35 15.30
C PRO A 2 6.19 -6.19 14.58
N GLU A 3 5.23 -6.68 15.35
CA GLU A 3 4.14 -7.59 14.99
C GLU A 3 3.25 -7.12 13.82
N GLN A 4 2.83 -5.85 13.80
CA GLN A 4 1.99 -5.32 12.71
C GLN A 4 2.66 -5.35 11.33
N VAL A 5 3.99 -5.12 11.27
CA VAL A 5 4.72 -5.19 10.00
C VAL A 5 4.76 -6.62 9.48
N ASN A 6 5.00 -7.57 10.39
CA ASN A 6 5.02 -8.99 10.07
C ASN A 6 3.65 -9.47 9.59
N ALA A 7 2.57 -9.00 10.22
CA ALA A 7 1.22 -9.38 9.83
C ALA A 7 0.85 -8.89 8.43
N SER A 8 1.11 -7.62 8.10
CA SER A 8 0.81 -7.11 6.75
C SER A 8 1.68 -7.76 5.66
N LEU A 9 2.93 -8.11 5.96
CA LEU A 9 3.76 -8.92 5.06
C LEU A 9 3.14 -10.30 4.80
N LEU A 10 2.61 -10.94 5.84
CA LEU A 10 1.97 -12.24 5.74
C LEU A 10 0.64 -12.17 4.97
N GLN A 11 -0.18 -11.15 5.22
CA GLN A 11 -1.41 -10.89 4.45
C GLN A 11 -1.11 -10.75 2.96
N LEU A 12 -0.12 -9.92 2.62
CA LEU A 12 0.29 -9.72 1.24
C LEU A 12 0.89 -10.98 0.62
N TYR A 13 1.65 -11.78 1.37
CA TYR A 13 2.15 -13.06 0.90
C TYR A 13 1.00 -14.00 0.52
N PHE A 14 0.03 -14.23 1.40
CA PHE A 14 -1.11 -15.11 1.09
C PHE A 14 -1.95 -14.58 -0.07
N ARG A 15 -2.09 -13.26 -0.18
CA ARG A 15 -2.80 -12.63 -1.29
C ARG A 15 -2.08 -12.74 -2.63
N GLU A 16 -0.75 -12.74 -2.62
CA GLU A 16 0.08 -12.79 -3.82
C GLU A 16 0.58 -14.20 -4.17
N SER A 17 0.40 -15.17 -3.28
CA SER A 17 0.70 -16.58 -3.50
C SER A 17 -0.43 -17.29 -4.24
N GLY A 18 -0.22 -18.57 -4.58
CA GLY A 18 -1.17 -19.37 -5.36
C GLY A 18 -2.58 -19.50 -4.77
N SER A 19 -2.77 -19.21 -3.49
CA SER A 19 -4.11 -19.21 -2.85
C SER A 19 -4.94 -17.97 -3.15
N ALA A 20 -4.29 -16.85 -3.48
CA ALA A 20 -4.88 -15.52 -3.59
C ALA A 20 -5.80 -15.12 -2.43
N ALA A 21 -5.59 -15.69 -1.23
CA ALA A 21 -6.47 -15.46 -0.08
C ALA A 21 -6.37 -14.00 0.41
N PHE A 22 -7.52 -13.40 0.73
CA PHE A 22 -7.58 -12.05 1.29
C PHE A 22 -8.10 -12.16 2.72
N LEU A 23 -7.17 -12.21 3.66
CA LEU A 23 -7.39 -12.61 5.05
C LEU A 23 -7.12 -11.43 5.98
N ASP A 24 -7.91 -11.29 7.05
CA ASP A 24 -7.63 -10.33 8.12
C ASP A 24 -6.55 -10.89 9.08
N HIS A 25 -6.06 -10.08 10.02
CA HIS A 25 -4.98 -10.39 10.94
C HIS A 25 -5.28 -11.59 11.84
N ASP A 26 -6.52 -11.74 12.28
CA ASP A 26 -7.00 -12.83 13.15
C ASP A 26 -7.23 -14.14 12.38
N GLU A 27 -7.31 -14.07 11.04
CA GLU A 27 -7.47 -15.22 10.15
C GLU A 27 -6.13 -15.72 9.56
N LEU A 28 -5.02 -15.02 9.84
CA LEU A 28 -3.71 -15.37 9.30
C LEU A 28 -3.26 -16.76 9.81
N PRO A 29 -3.07 -17.74 8.91
CA PRO A 29 -2.54 -19.03 9.33
C PRO A 29 -1.05 -18.90 9.67
N ALA A 30 -0.58 -19.75 10.58
CA ALA A 30 0.85 -19.90 10.81
C ALA A 30 1.51 -20.44 9.53
N LEU A 31 2.70 -19.91 9.18
CA LEU A 31 3.53 -20.48 8.14
C LEU A 31 3.97 -21.89 8.57
N ASN A 32 3.68 -22.89 7.75
CA ASN A 32 4.23 -24.23 7.94
C ASN A 32 5.64 -24.32 7.33
N ASP A 33 6.35 -25.40 7.64
CA ASP A 33 7.73 -25.61 7.17
C ASP A 33 7.85 -25.66 5.64
N SER A 34 6.79 -26.07 4.93
CA SER A 34 6.77 -26.10 3.46
C SER A 34 6.60 -24.73 2.81
N ASP A 35 5.89 -23.80 3.45
CA ASP A 35 5.62 -22.46 2.91
C ASP A 35 6.73 -21.46 3.23
N MET A 36 7.55 -21.75 4.26
CA MET A 36 8.63 -20.88 4.73
C MET A 36 9.62 -20.48 3.61
N PRO A 37 10.17 -21.41 2.79
CA PRO A 37 11.09 -21.04 1.71
C PRO A 37 10.48 -20.04 0.70
N ASP A 38 9.24 -20.26 0.30
CA ASP A 38 8.53 -19.41 -0.65
C ASP A 38 8.21 -18.05 -0.05
N PHE A 39 7.82 -18.01 1.22
CA PHE A 39 7.65 -16.77 1.97
C PHE A 39 8.96 -15.96 2.04
N PHE A 40 10.09 -16.59 2.38
CA PHE A 40 11.38 -15.90 2.43
C PHE A 40 11.82 -15.38 1.05
N ASN A 41 11.61 -16.17 0.00
CA ASN A 41 11.88 -15.73 -1.38
C ASN A 41 10.99 -14.53 -1.78
N TRP A 42 9.70 -14.59 -1.45
CA TRP A 42 8.76 -13.48 -1.68
C TRP A 42 9.14 -12.24 -0.86
N MET A 43 9.51 -12.40 0.41
CA MET A 43 9.92 -11.31 1.29
C MET A 43 11.23 -10.68 0.81
N ALA A 44 12.14 -11.48 0.27
CA ALA A 44 13.37 -10.99 -0.32
C ALA A 44 13.09 -10.05 -1.52
N SER A 45 11.92 -10.11 -2.17
CA SER A 45 11.52 -9.16 -3.22
C SER A 45 11.03 -7.80 -2.70
N LYS A 46 10.91 -7.64 -1.37
CA LYS A 46 10.47 -6.40 -0.73
C LYS A 46 11.66 -5.55 -0.30
N ARG A 47 11.41 -4.27 -0.09
CA ARG A 47 12.37 -3.31 0.47
C ARG A 47 11.66 -2.37 1.43
N HIS A 48 12.43 -1.55 2.15
CA HIS A 48 11.86 -0.44 2.90
C HIS A 48 11.70 0.78 1.98
N PHE A 49 10.64 1.55 2.23
CA PHE A 49 10.56 2.93 1.76
C PHE A 49 11.52 3.83 2.56
N VAL A 50 12.09 4.80 1.86
CA VAL A 50 12.72 5.99 2.42
C VAL A 50 11.92 7.22 1.98
N GLU A 51 12.06 8.34 2.68
CA GLU A 51 11.22 9.52 2.44
C GLU A 51 11.30 10.03 0.99
N SER A 52 12.48 9.98 0.38
CA SER A 52 12.70 10.37 -1.01
C SER A 52 12.00 9.46 -2.03
N ASP A 53 11.51 8.27 -1.63
CA ASP A 53 10.68 7.44 -2.49
C ASP A 53 9.26 8.01 -2.64
N VAL A 54 8.78 8.84 -1.70
CA VAL A 54 7.36 9.19 -1.60
C VAL A 54 7.15 10.70 -1.65
N SER A 55 7.94 11.45 -0.87
CA SER A 55 7.78 12.89 -0.67
C SER A 55 7.88 13.68 -1.98
N GLY A 56 6.89 14.53 -2.25
CA GLY A 56 6.83 15.37 -3.44
C GLY A 56 6.51 14.61 -4.74
N GLN A 57 5.98 13.39 -4.64
CA GLN A 57 5.71 12.55 -5.82
C GLN A 57 4.22 12.29 -6.03
N THR A 58 3.86 12.07 -7.29
CA THR A 58 2.51 11.65 -7.72
C THR A 58 2.50 10.16 -8.04
N TRP A 59 1.48 9.47 -7.57
CA TRP A 59 1.33 8.03 -7.70
C TRP A 59 -0.07 7.69 -8.23
N ILE A 60 -0.21 6.55 -8.92
CA ILE A 60 -1.50 5.92 -9.16
C ILE A 60 -1.73 4.89 -8.06
N LYS A 61 -2.95 4.89 -7.49
CA LYS A 61 -3.46 3.86 -6.59
C LYS A 61 -4.65 3.18 -7.24
N THR A 62 -4.66 1.85 -7.24
CA THR A 62 -5.80 1.06 -7.71
C THR A 62 -6.11 -0.08 -6.75
N CYS A 63 -7.37 -0.49 -6.67
CA CYS A 63 -7.80 -1.62 -5.87
C CYS A 63 -8.38 -2.75 -6.72
N SER A 64 -8.56 -3.93 -6.10
CA SER A 64 -9.20 -5.09 -6.74
C SER A 64 -10.64 -4.86 -7.23
N ALA A 65 -11.35 -3.84 -6.73
CA ALA A 65 -12.68 -3.45 -7.21
C ALA A 65 -12.64 -2.47 -8.40
N GLY A 66 -11.45 -2.09 -8.89
CA GLY A 66 -11.29 -1.25 -10.08
C GLY A 66 -11.39 0.26 -9.84
N TYR A 67 -11.44 0.72 -8.59
CA TYR A 67 -11.28 2.14 -8.28
C TYR A 67 -9.83 2.55 -8.53
N ILE A 68 -9.64 3.63 -9.29
CA ILE A 68 -8.32 4.17 -9.66
C ILE A 68 -8.27 5.63 -9.26
N THR A 69 -7.25 6.00 -8.49
CA THR A 69 -7.00 7.36 -8.03
C THR A 69 -5.56 7.77 -8.33
N GLU A 70 -5.36 9.06 -8.49
CA GLU A 70 -4.06 9.73 -8.45
C GLU A 70 -3.86 10.26 -7.03
N VAL A 71 -2.68 10.05 -6.45
CA VAL A 71 -2.33 10.51 -5.11
C VAL A 71 -1.06 11.35 -5.19
N TYR A 72 -1.10 12.55 -4.64
CA TYR A 72 0.09 13.39 -4.47
C TYR A 72 0.48 13.43 -2.98
N PHE A 73 1.74 13.11 -2.70
CA PHE A 73 2.29 13.07 -1.35
C PHE A 73 3.08 14.35 -1.06
N HIS A 74 2.50 15.28 -0.31
CA HIS A 74 3.17 16.53 0.04
C HIS A 74 4.31 16.29 1.04
N PRO A 75 5.42 17.06 0.96
CA PRO A 75 6.53 16.96 1.91
C PRO A 75 6.19 17.23 3.38
N ASP A 76 5.05 17.87 3.66
CA ASP A 76 4.58 18.16 5.02
C ASP A 76 3.79 16.99 5.65
N GLY A 77 3.71 15.84 4.98
CA GLY A 77 2.97 14.66 5.43
C GLY A 77 1.49 14.68 5.09
N ARG A 78 0.97 15.70 4.39
CA ARG A 78 -0.37 15.67 3.80
C ARG A 78 -0.37 14.91 2.48
N LEU A 79 -1.52 14.38 2.10
CA LEU A 79 -1.74 13.90 0.73
C LEU A 79 -3.05 14.43 0.17
N GLU A 80 -3.09 14.55 -1.15
CA GLU A 80 -4.28 14.82 -1.94
C GLU A 80 -4.53 13.62 -2.84
N GLU A 81 -5.77 13.17 -2.91
CA GLU A 81 -6.19 12.05 -3.75
C GLU A 81 -7.32 12.49 -4.67
N LEU A 82 -7.23 12.12 -5.95
CA LEU A 82 -8.19 12.47 -6.99
C LEU A 82 -8.60 11.20 -7.71
N THR A 83 -9.90 10.94 -7.87
CA THR A 83 -10.33 9.88 -8.80
C THR A 83 -9.78 10.17 -10.19
N LEU A 84 -9.20 9.17 -10.87
CA LEU A 84 -8.37 9.42 -12.05
C LEU A 84 -9.14 10.14 -13.17
N PHE A 85 -10.41 9.78 -13.39
CA PHE A 85 -11.24 10.33 -14.45
C PHE A 85 -12.11 11.52 -14.02
N SER A 86 -12.91 11.36 -12.96
CA SER A 86 -13.85 12.39 -12.50
C SER A 86 -13.22 13.48 -11.63
N ARG A 87 -11.95 13.33 -11.25
CA ARG A 87 -11.20 14.28 -10.42
C ARG A 87 -11.89 14.66 -9.10
N LEU A 88 -12.70 13.76 -8.54
CA LEU A 88 -13.27 13.94 -7.21
C LEU A 88 -12.17 13.85 -6.17
N ALA A 89 -12.07 14.88 -5.33
CA ALA A 89 -10.99 15.05 -4.38
C ALA A 89 -11.28 14.42 -3.00
N THR A 90 -10.25 13.85 -2.42
CA THR A 90 -10.12 13.45 -1.01
C THR A 90 -8.76 13.89 -0.51
N SER A 91 -8.62 14.04 0.81
CA SER A 91 -7.35 14.43 1.42
C SER A 91 -7.03 13.52 2.59
N GLY A 92 -5.76 13.46 2.94
CA GLY A 92 -5.30 12.59 3.99
C GLY A 92 -3.92 12.96 4.52
N ARG A 93 -3.31 11.99 5.20
CA ARG A 93 -1.95 12.09 5.70
C ARG A 93 -1.17 10.84 5.36
N TRP A 94 0.14 10.98 5.25
CA TRP A 94 1.05 9.88 5.04
C TRP A 94 2.27 10.00 5.96
N LEU A 95 2.89 8.86 6.24
CA LEU A 95 4.21 8.80 6.85
C LEU A 95 4.89 7.47 6.50
N ILE A 96 6.20 7.42 6.65
CA ILE A 96 6.94 6.14 6.62
C ILE A 96 7.09 5.64 8.05
N GLN A 97 6.58 4.44 8.32
CA GLN A 97 6.68 3.80 9.62
C GLN A 97 7.21 2.39 9.48
N ARG A 98 8.37 2.12 10.10
CA ARG A 98 9.07 0.81 10.04
C ARG A 98 9.28 0.33 8.59
N GLY A 99 9.67 1.24 7.71
CA GLY A 99 9.97 0.93 6.31
C GLY A 99 8.76 0.71 5.41
N ALA A 100 7.52 0.85 5.91
CA ALA A 100 6.31 0.87 5.08
C ALA A 100 5.76 2.29 4.96
N LEU A 101 5.01 2.55 3.90
CA LEU A 101 4.26 3.80 3.72
C LEU A 101 2.86 3.62 4.30
N GLU A 102 2.52 4.42 5.31
CA GLU A 102 1.17 4.52 5.85
C GLU A 102 0.41 5.64 5.14
N ILE A 103 -0.83 5.35 4.77
CA ILE A 103 -1.74 6.30 4.13
C ILE A 103 -3.04 6.31 4.94
N PHE A 104 -3.45 7.49 5.40
CA PHE A 104 -4.70 7.70 6.14
C PHE A 104 -5.57 8.67 5.37
N ILE A 105 -6.80 8.27 5.05
CA ILE A 105 -7.78 9.11 4.36
C ILE A 105 -9.08 9.13 5.16
N GLU A 106 -9.62 10.32 5.38
CA GLU A 106 -10.94 10.50 5.98
C GLU A 106 -11.89 11.02 4.90
N LYS A 107 -12.99 10.31 4.69
CA LYS A 107 -14.04 10.69 3.75
C LYS A 107 -15.41 10.45 4.38
N ASP A 108 -16.13 11.53 4.62
CA ASP A 108 -17.40 11.52 5.34
C ASP A 108 -17.23 10.82 6.70
N THR A 109 -17.95 9.72 6.95
CA THR A 109 -17.85 8.91 8.16
C THR A 109 -16.85 7.76 8.04
N ASN A 110 -16.15 7.62 6.90
CA ASN A 110 -15.25 6.51 6.64
C ASN A 110 -13.79 6.92 6.86
N ARG A 111 -13.05 6.07 7.56
CA ARG A 111 -11.61 6.16 7.77
C ARG A 111 -10.93 5.04 7.02
N TYR A 112 -10.05 5.38 6.10
CA TYR A 112 -9.26 4.41 5.35
C TYR A 112 -7.82 4.44 5.85
N HIS A 113 -7.26 3.26 6.06
CA HIS A 113 -5.86 3.08 6.42
C HIS A 113 -5.24 2.06 5.48
N SER A 114 -4.27 2.49 4.66
CA SER A 114 -3.49 1.59 3.83
C SER A 114 -2.06 1.51 4.32
N ARG A 115 -1.55 0.28 4.45
CA ARG A 115 -0.14 0.00 4.71
C ARG A 115 0.52 -0.56 3.46
N VAL A 116 1.38 0.24 2.83
CA VAL A 116 2.04 -0.09 1.56
C VAL A 116 3.42 -0.67 1.80
N ILE A 117 3.69 -1.83 1.21
CA ILE A 117 4.99 -2.49 1.23
C ILE A 117 5.68 -2.30 -0.12
N ALA A 118 6.89 -1.77 -0.07
CA ALA A 118 7.67 -1.49 -1.26
C ALA A 118 8.16 -2.78 -1.93
N ASN A 119 8.14 -2.76 -3.26
CA ASN A 119 8.70 -3.78 -4.11
C ASN A 119 10.10 -3.33 -4.56
N LYS A 120 11.07 -4.25 -4.58
CA LYS A 120 12.45 -3.94 -4.99
C LYS A 120 12.71 -4.17 -6.48
N THR A 121 11.88 -4.98 -7.16
CA THR A 121 12.08 -5.40 -8.55
C THR A 121 11.27 -4.58 -9.55
N THR A 122 10.16 -3.99 -9.12
CA THR A 122 9.30 -3.14 -9.95
C THR A 122 8.88 -1.88 -9.21
N ASN A 123 8.44 -0.87 -9.96
CA ASN A 123 7.82 0.34 -9.42
C ASN A 123 6.33 0.12 -9.05
N ILE A 124 5.90 -1.13 -8.85
CA ILE A 124 4.54 -1.48 -8.47
C ILE A 124 4.58 -2.07 -7.07
N HIS A 125 3.99 -1.35 -6.14
CA HIS A 125 3.92 -1.66 -4.72
C HIS A 125 2.56 -2.24 -4.36
N SER A 126 2.50 -2.93 -3.22
CA SER A 126 1.28 -3.60 -2.77
C SER A 126 0.86 -3.08 -1.41
N ALA A 127 -0.45 -3.01 -1.16
CA ALA A 127 -0.96 -2.64 0.14
C ALA A 127 -2.23 -3.43 0.50
N ILE A 128 -2.49 -3.47 1.79
CA ILE A 128 -3.79 -3.82 2.35
C ILE A 128 -4.41 -2.54 2.86
N GLU A 129 -5.68 -2.30 2.52
CA GLU A 129 -6.48 -1.19 2.99
C GLU A 129 -7.54 -1.71 3.96
N TYR A 130 -7.68 -1.01 5.08
CA TYR A 130 -8.77 -1.14 6.02
C TYR A 130 -9.70 0.05 5.88
N LYS A 131 -10.99 -0.19 6.08
CA LYS A 131 -12.03 0.83 6.15
C LYS A 131 -12.75 0.67 7.47
N ASN A 132 -12.69 1.70 8.31
CA ASN A 132 -13.27 1.68 9.66
C ASN A 132 -12.82 0.45 10.47
N ASP A 133 -11.53 0.14 10.39
CA ASP A 133 -10.89 -0.98 11.10
C ASP A 133 -11.30 -2.38 10.57
N GLU A 134 -12.03 -2.46 9.46
CA GLU A 134 -12.37 -3.71 8.77
C GLU A 134 -11.55 -3.88 7.48
N LEU A 135 -11.08 -5.11 7.21
CA LEU A 135 -10.37 -5.43 5.99
C LEU A 135 -11.19 -5.05 4.75
N HIS A 136 -10.63 -4.19 3.90
CA HIS A 136 -11.40 -3.55 2.83
C HIS A 136 -10.91 -3.91 1.43
N ALA A 137 -9.63 -3.71 1.13
CA ALA A 137 -9.14 -3.90 -0.22
C ALA A 137 -7.67 -4.29 -0.31
N TYR A 138 -7.35 -5.08 -1.34
CA TYR A 138 -5.99 -5.25 -1.84
C TYR A 138 -5.69 -4.16 -2.88
N LEU A 139 -4.58 -3.46 -2.70
CA LEU A 139 -4.17 -2.34 -3.53
C LEU A 139 -2.87 -2.60 -4.29
N LYS A 140 -2.77 -1.97 -5.46
CA LYS A 140 -1.52 -1.73 -6.17
C LYS A 140 -1.27 -0.23 -6.30
N LEU A 141 -0.04 0.18 -6.07
CA LEU A 141 0.36 1.59 -6.23
C LEU A 141 1.64 1.69 -7.06
N ALA A 142 1.75 2.72 -7.90
CA ALA A 142 2.94 2.97 -8.71
C ALA A 142 3.20 4.47 -8.86
N GLN A 143 4.46 4.88 -8.79
CA GLN A 143 4.84 6.28 -9.07
C GLN A 143 4.53 6.63 -10.53
N VAL A 144 3.96 7.81 -10.74
CA VAL A 144 3.81 8.42 -12.05
C VAL A 144 5.15 9.02 -12.44
N LYS A 145 5.56 8.80 -13.70
CA LYS A 145 6.74 9.48 -14.23
C LYS A 145 6.48 11.00 -14.20
N PRO A 146 7.40 11.83 -13.69
CA PRO A 146 7.26 13.28 -13.77
C PRO A 146 7.00 13.69 -15.23
N ALA A 147 6.06 14.61 -15.42
CA ALA A 147 5.94 15.29 -16.71
C ALA A 147 7.26 16.01 -16.99
N ASP A 148 7.70 15.99 -18.25
CA ASP A 148 8.85 16.79 -18.65
C ASP A 148 8.51 18.24 -18.33
N SER A 149 9.27 18.85 -17.42
CA SER A 149 9.24 20.29 -17.24
C SER A 149 9.83 20.88 -18.51
N ASP A 150 8.99 21.47 -19.36
CA ASP A 150 9.43 22.30 -20.49
C ASP A 150 10.50 23.28 -19.95
N ASN A 151 11.72 23.12 -20.44
CA ASN A 151 12.86 23.98 -20.15
C ASN A 151 13.38 24.56 -21.46
#